data_AF-A0A941EZV7-F1
#
_entry.id   AF-A0A941EZV7-F1
#
_cell.length_a   1.000
_cell.length_b   1.000
_cell.length_c   1.000
_cell.angle_alpha   90.00
_cell.angle_beta   90.00
_cell.angle_gamma   90.00
#
_symmetry.space_group_name_H-M   'P 1'
#
loop_
_entity.id
_entity.type
_entity.pdbx_description
1 polymer ?
#
loop_
_entity_poly.entity_id
_entity_poly.type
_entity_poly.pdbx_seq_one_letter_code
_entity_poly.pdbx_strand_id
1 'polypeptide(L)'
;WLTADVHHTSAQHYQPSRAAFGDFEPFWEFVSGPLNAGAFPAVALDGTFGPERVFVKAPTASNVSPAGGHQYFGEVDIDGDSGVLTVRLREQDGTVLYTKRLQPGLVGQ
;
A
#
# COMPACT_ATOMS: atom_id res chain seq x y z
N TRP A 1 -5.56 -5.74 3.36
CA TRP A 1 -6.29 -5.21 2.21
C TRP A 1 -5.35 -4.97 1.05
N LEU A 2 -5.81 -5.29 -0.16
CA LEU A 2 -5.15 -4.94 -1.41
C LEU A 2 -6.04 -3.89 -2.09
N THR A 3 -5.46 -2.74 -2.37
CA THR A 3 -6.18 -1.56 -2.85
C THR A 3 -5.52 -1.06 -4.13
N ALA A 4 -6.33 -0.69 -5.11
CA ALA A 4 -5.89 -0.10 -6.37
C ALA A 4 -6.57 1.27 -6.57
N ASP A 5 -6.65 1.72 -7.82
CA ASP A 5 -7.31 2.96 -8.26
C ASP A 5 -6.60 4.25 -7.86
N VAL A 6 -6.23 4.49 -6.60
CA VAL A 6 -5.88 5.81 -6.01
C VAL A 6 -4.63 6.57 -6.52
N HIS A 7 -4.12 6.20 -7.69
CA HIS A 7 -3.18 7.00 -8.50
C HIS A 7 -1.83 7.33 -7.82
N HIS A 8 -1.43 6.51 -6.84
CA HIS A 8 -0.10 6.45 -6.25
C HIS A 8 0.08 5.10 -5.53
N THR A 9 1.31 4.77 -5.10
CA THR A 9 1.57 3.56 -4.31
C THR A 9 1.91 3.88 -2.87
N SER A 10 1.40 3.08 -1.93
CA SER A 10 1.62 3.30 -0.50
C SER A 10 1.33 2.04 0.32
N ALA A 11 1.84 2.00 1.55
CA ALA A 11 1.54 0.96 2.53
C ALA A 11 1.19 1.60 3.86
N GLN A 12 0.06 1.18 4.43
CA GLN A 12 -0.43 1.65 5.72
C GLN A 12 -0.67 0.47 6.65
N HIS A 13 -0.38 0.69 7.93
CA HIS A 13 -0.80 -0.21 8.99
C HIS A 13 -1.86 0.48 9.84
N TYR A 14 -2.97 -0.19 10.11
CA TYR A 14 -4.07 0.32 10.91
C TYR A 14 -4.02 -0.34 12.29
N GLN A 15 -4.12 0.47 13.35
CA GLN A 15 -4.13 -0.04 14.72
C GLN A 15 -5.25 0.60 15.55
N PRO A 16 -6.06 -0.19 16.28
CA PRO A 16 -7.13 0.31 17.13
C PRO A 16 -6.67 1.29 18.21
N SER A 17 -5.45 1.10 18.74
CA SER A 17 -4.86 1.97 19.77
C SER A 17 -4.64 3.41 19.31
N ARG A 18 -4.65 3.66 17.99
CA ARG A 18 -4.52 4.99 17.38
C ARG A 18 -5.82 5.48 16.73
N ALA A 19 -6.86 4.66 16.74
CA ALA A 19 -8.06 4.86 15.95
C ALA A 19 -9.15 5.59 16.74
N ALA A 20 -9.99 6.35 16.03
CA ALA A 20 -11.21 6.90 16.61
C ALA A 20 -12.29 5.82 16.81
N PHE A 21 -12.37 4.85 15.91
CA PHE A 21 -13.19 3.65 16.04
C PHE A 21 -12.29 2.45 16.37
N GLY A 22 -12.50 1.76 17.49
CA GLY A 22 -11.56 0.76 18.01
C GLY A 22 -11.97 -0.72 17.88
N ASP A 23 -13.16 -1.02 17.37
CA ASP A 23 -13.67 -2.41 17.30
C ASP A 23 -13.28 -3.09 15.98
N PHE A 24 -11.97 -3.34 15.83
CA PHE A 24 -11.39 -4.05 14.70
C PHE A 24 -10.02 -4.62 15.08
N GLU A 25 -9.50 -5.58 14.32
CA GLU A 25 -8.13 -6.08 14.52
C GLU A 25 -7.11 -5.36 13.65
N PRO A 26 -5.86 -5.17 14.08
CA PRO A 26 -4.89 -4.45 13.28
C PRO A 26 -4.59 -5.16 11.96
N PHE A 27 -4.40 -4.38 10.90
CA PHE A 27 -4.22 -4.89 9.54
C PHE A 27 -3.38 -3.96 8.66
N TRP A 28 -2.80 -4.52 7.59
CA TRP A 28 -2.21 -3.73 6.49
C TRP A 28 -3.19 -3.44 5.38
N GLU A 29 -2.99 -2.27 4.77
CA GLU A 29 -3.43 -1.98 3.42
C GLU A 29 -2.21 -1.74 2.53
N PHE A 30 -2.23 -2.36 1.36
CA PHE A 30 -1.23 -2.16 0.32
C PHE A 30 -1.92 -1.57 -0.89
N VAL A 31 -1.52 -0.34 -1.20
CA VAL A 31 -2.08 0.45 -2.28
C VAL A 31 -1.10 0.44 -3.44
N SER A 32 -1.58 0.08 -4.63
CA SER A 32 -0.77 0.13 -5.84
C SER A 32 -1.52 0.69 -7.03
N GLY A 33 -0.76 1.36 -7.90
CA GLY A 33 -1.27 1.99 -9.11
C GLY A 33 -0.89 3.46 -9.17
N PRO A 34 -1.12 4.12 -10.30
CA PRO A 34 -1.79 3.56 -11.47
C PRO A 34 -0.82 2.78 -12.37
N LEU A 35 -1.35 1.84 -13.14
CA LEU A 35 -0.63 1.22 -14.26
C LEU A 35 -1.22 1.78 -15.56
N ASN A 36 -0.65 2.90 -15.99
CA ASN A 36 -1.03 3.71 -17.15
C ASN A 36 -2.24 4.66 -16.95
N ALA A 37 -2.23 5.44 -15.86
CA ALA A 37 -3.17 6.56 -15.66
C ALA A 37 -2.49 7.78 -15.01
N GLY A 38 -3.15 8.95 -15.07
CA GLY A 38 -2.54 10.20 -14.57
C GLY A 38 -2.33 10.17 -13.06
N ALA A 39 -1.13 10.46 -12.54
CA ALA A 39 -0.85 10.32 -11.10
C ALA A 39 -1.20 11.57 -10.29
N PHE A 40 -1.52 11.40 -9.00
CA PHE A 40 -1.92 12.49 -8.10
C PHE A 40 -1.17 12.45 -6.75
N PRO A 41 -1.02 13.61 -6.07
CA PRO A 41 -0.41 13.64 -4.75
C PRO A 41 -1.20 12.81 -3.73
N ALA A 42 -0.48 12.21 -2.80
CA ALA A 42 -1.11 11.51 -1.70
C ALA A 42 -1.79 12.49 -0.74
N VAL A 43 -3.02 12.19 -0.33
CA VAL A 43 -3.77 12.99 0.66
C VAL A 43 -3.44 12.56 2.09
N ALA A 44 -3.82 13.39 3.07
CA ALA A 44 -3.78 12.99 4.46
C ALA A 44 -4.78 11.86 4.72
N LEU A 45 -4.38 10.87 5.52
CA LEU A 45 -5.28 9.79 5.92
C LEU A 45 -6.10 10.24 7.13
N ASP A 46 -7.38 9.90 7.12
CA ASP A 46 -8.28 10.19 8.23
C ASP A 46 -8.02 9.23 9.42
N GLY A 47 -8.22 9.73 10.64
CA GLY A 47 -7.93 9.01 11.88
C GLY A 47 -8.93 7.90 12.25
N THR A 48 -10.00 7.67 11.47
CA THR A 48 -11.07 6.72 11.81
C THR A 48 -10.53 5.35 12.20
N PHE A 49 -9.58 4.80 11.44
CA PHE A 49 -8.98 3.47 11.68
C PHE A 49 -7.53 3.54 12.19
N GLY A 50 -7.06 4.70 12.68
CA GLY A 50 -5.72 4.85 13.23
C GLY A 50 -4.57 4.49 12.27
N PRO A 51 -4.60 4.97 11.01
CA PRO A 51 -3.58 4.65 10.03
C PRO A 51 -2.20 5.18 10.43
N GLU A 52 -1.19 4.37 10.17
CA GLU A 52 0.20 4.79 10.08
C GLU A 52 0.67 4.52 8.65
N ARG A 53 0.97 5.59 7.90
CA ARG A 53 1.46 5.49 6.52
C ARG A 53 2.96 5.23 6.54
N VAL A 54 3.32 3.95 6.55
CA VAL A 54 4.71 3.47 6.64
C VAL A 54 5.47 3.70 5.33
N PHE A 55 4.79 3.67 4.19
CA PHE A 55 5.39 3.95 2.89
C PHE A 55 4.42 4.72 2.00
N VAL A 56 4.97 5.64 1.19
CA VAL A 56 4.23 6.33 0.13
C VAL A 56 5.18 6.80 -0.96
N LYS A 57 4.78 6.59 -2.21
CA LYS A 57 5.40 7.22 -3.38
C LYS A 57 4.31 7.78 -4.29
N ALA A 58 4.27 9.10 -4.35
CA ALA A 58 3.29 9.88 -5.10
C ALA A 58 3.98 11.09 -5.75
N PRO A 59 3.45 11.63 -6.87
CA PRO A 59 3.91 12.91 -7.40
C PRO A 59 3.57 14.07 -6.44
N THR A 60 4.21 15.21 -6.64
CA THR A 60 3.86 16.48 -5.97
C THR A 60 2.85 17.30 -6.76
N ALA A 61 2.74 17.08 -8.07
CA ALA A 61 1.77 17.70 -8.96
C ALA A 61 0.58 16.77 -9.24
N SER A 62 -0.55 17.37 -9.61
CA SER A 62 -1.78 16.64 -9.98
C SER A 62 -1.80 16.29 -11.46
N ASN A 63 -2.45 15.16 -11.77
CA ASN A 63 -2.69 14.68 -13.13
C ASN A 63 -1.40 14.57 -13.97
N VAL A 64 -0.32 14.07 -13.35
CA VAL A 64 0.95 13.86 -14.04
C VAL A 64 0.78 12.75 -15.09
N SER A 65 1.17 13.03 -16.33
CA SER A 65 1.05 12.09 -17.44
C SER A 65 1.73 10.74 -17.13
N PRO A 66 1.13 9.60 -17.52
CA PRO A 66 1.78 8.29 -17.43
C PRO A 66 3.16 8.23 -18.08
N ALA A 67 3.37 9.02 -19.16
CA ALA A 67 4.66 9.12 -19.84
C ALA A 67 5.76 9.76 -18.98
N GLY A 68 5.39 10.49 -17.91
CA GLY A 68 6.31 11.12 -16.97
C GLY A 68 6.70 10.22 -15.78
N GLY A 69 6.28 8.95 -15.76
CA GLY A 69 6.54 8.02 -14.67
C GLY A 69 5.40 7.95 -13.64
N HIS A 70 5.74 7.64 -12.39
CA HIS A 70 4.79 7.38 -11.30
C HIS A 70 3.75 6.30 -11.64
N GLN A 71 4.21 5.26 -12.34
CA GLN A 71 3.40 4.10 -12.69
C GLN A 71 3.87 2.91 -11.86
N TYR A 72 2.95 2.28 -11.16
CA TYR A 72 3.28 1.28 -10.15
C TYR A 72 2.40 0.05 -10.26
N PHE A 73 2.94 -1.09 -9.84
CA PHE A 73 2.16 -2.32 -9.67
C PHE A 73 2.54 -3.05 -8.38
N GLY A 74 1.61 -3.83 -7.88
CA GLY A 74 1.76 -4.64 -6.68
C GLY A 74 1.95 -6.09 -7.06
N GLU A 75 2.81 -6.78 -6.32
CA GLU A 75 3.03 -8.21 -6.44
C GLU A 75 2.80 -8.84 -5.07
N VAL A 76 2.10 -9.96 -5.05
CA VAL A 76 1.92 -10.79 -3.86
C VAL A 76 2.40 -12.19 -4.20
N ASP A 77 3.35 -12.68 -3.42
CA ASP A 77 3.90 -14.04 -3.50
C ASP A 77 3.55 -14.78 -2.22
N ILE A 78 3.00 -15.99 -2.32
CA ILE A 78 2.66 -16.83 -1.17
C ILE A 78 3.50 -18.09 -1.25
N ASP A 79 4.36 -18.28 -0.26
CA ASP A 79 5.17 -19.48 -0.15
C ASP A 79 4.28 -20.70 0.13
N GLY A 80 4.39 -21.75 -0.69
CA GLY A 80 3.48 -22.90 -0.64
C GLY A 80 3.62 -23.75 0.62
N ASP A 81 4.81 -23.80 1.21
CA ASP A 81 5.07 -24.64 2.39
C ASP A 81 4.74 -23.91 3.69
N SER A 82 5.16 -22.65 3.82
CA SER A 82 4.99 -21.86 5.04
C SER A 82 3.73 -21.00 5.06
N GLY A 83 3.11 -20.76 3.90
CA GLY A 83 2.00 -19.82 3.74
C GLY A 83 2.37 -18.35 3.93
N VAL A 84 3.68 -18.01 4.03
CA VAL A 84 4.13 -16.63 4.19
C VAL A 84 3.80 -15.83 2.95
N LEU A 85 3.05 -14.75 3.14
CA LEU A 85 2.66 -13.80 2.10
C LEU A 85 3.69 -12.66 2.05
N THR A 86 4.36 -12.49 0.92
CA THR A 86 5.28 -11.39 0.65
C THR A 86 4.65 -10.40 -0.33
N VAL A 87 4.32 -9.21 0.14
CA VAL A 87 3.86 -8.09 -0.69
C VAL A 87 5.04 -7.27 -1.14
N ARG A 88 5.08 -6.91 -2.42
CA ARG A 88 6.03 -5.97 -3.01
C ARG A 88 5.28 -4.88 -3.76
N LEU A 89 5.60 -3.63 -3.47
CA LEU A 89 5.16 -2.48 -4.26
C LEU A 89 6.30 -2.11 -5.20
N ARG A 90 6.01 -1.97 -6.49
CA ARG A 90 7.03 -1.85 -7.53
C ARG A 90 6.80 -0.65 -8.45
N GLU A 91 7.89 -0.12 -8.98
CA GLU A 91 7.88 0.73 -10.17
C GLU A 91 7.53 -0.07 -11.42
N GLN A 92 7.11 0.61 -12.48
CA GLN A 92 6.85 0.01 -13.79
C GLN A 92 8.02 -0.81 -14.37
N ASP A 93 9.27 -0.47 -14.02
CA ASP A 93 10.47 -1.20 -14.47
C ASP A 93 10.78 -2.45 -13.62
N GLY A 94 9.94 -2.74 -12.62
CA GLY A 94 10.08 -3.87 -11.72
C GLY A 94 10.89 -3.56 -10.45
N THR A 95 11.48 -2.36 -10.31
CA THR A 95 12.19 -1.95 -9.09
C THR A 95 11.29 -2.08 -7.87
N VAL A 96 11.74 -2.81 -6.86
CA VAL A 96 11.03 -2.96 -5.59
C VAL A 96 11.21 -1.70 -4.76
N LEU A 97 10.09 -1.04 -4.45
CA LEU A 97 10.06 0.17 -3.63
C LEU A 97 9.81 -0.13 -2.16
N TYR A 98 8.98 -1.14 -1.88
CA TYR A 98 8.61 -1.56 -0.54
C TYR A 98 8.35 -3.06 -0.50
N THR A 99 8.66 -3.70 0.63
CA THR A 99 8.37 -5.12 0.87
C THR A 99 7.84 -5.32 2.27
N LYS A 100 6.78 -6.14 2.40
CA LYS A 100 6.26 -6.60 3.68
C LYS A 100 5.99 -8.09 3.62
N ARG A 101 6.46 -8.81 4.64
CA ARG A 101 6.15 -10.23 4.85
C ARG A 101 5.10 -10.35 5.96
N LEU A 102 4.10 -11.16 5.72
CA LEU A 102 3.03 -11.49 6.65
C LEU A 102 2.99 -13.00 6.85
N GLN A 103 2.98 -13.42 8.10
CA GLN A 103 2.92 -14.82 8.50
C GLN A 103 1.45 -15.23 8.69
N PRO A 104 1.06 -16.41 8.21
CA PRO A 104 -0.29 -16.89 8.42
C PRO A 104 -0.56 -17.12 9.91
N GLY A 105 -1.77 -16.80 10.37
CA GLY A 105 -2.21 -17.02 11.75
C GLY A 105 -1.73 -15.98 12.77
N LEU A 106 -0.94 -14.97 12.35
CA LEU A 106 -0.51 -13.89 13.25
C LEU A 106 -1.31 -12.62 13.02
N VAL A 107 -2.08 -12.24 14.03
CA VAL A 107 -2.92 -11.04 14.05
C VAL A 107 -2.05 -9.80 14.34
N GLY A 108 -2.37 -8.69 13.66
CA GLY A 108 -1.75 -7.39 13.91
C GLY A 108 -0.33 -7.21 13.35
N GLN A 109 0.10 -8.11 12.47
CA GLN A 109 1.36 -7.99 11.74
C GLN A 109 1.31 -6.94 10.67
#